data_AF-A0A9N9I0E9-F1
#
_entry.id   AF-A0A9N9I0E9-F1
#
_cell.length_a   1.000
_cell.length_b   1.000
_cell.length_c   1.000
_cell.angle_alpha   90.00
_cell.angle_beta   90.00
_cell.angle_gamma   90.00
#
_symmetry.space_group_name_H-M   'P 1'
#
loop_
_entity.id
_entity.type
_entity.pdbx_description
1 polymer ?
#
loop_
_entity_poly.entity_id
_entity_poly.type
_entity_poly.pdbx_seq_one_letter_code
_entity_poly.pdbx_strand_id
1 'polypeptide(L)'
;MQDEINTKALAYAQKREGRCLTKDLLHKKFPLRKPKFLKGLHLDGYNEELGLAFEYSGNQHYQIVPFFHPQGQMNLDAQICRDWEKRALCYKEGEAT
;
A
#
# COMPACT_ATOMS: atom_id res chain seq x y z
N MET A 1 -10.56 -21.30 7.14
CA MET A 1 -9.11 -21.47 6.88
C MET A 1 -8.59 -20.35 5.97
N GLN A 2 -9.20 -20.12 4.80
CA GLN A 2 -8.88 -18.98 3.94
C GLN A 2 -9.16 -17.62 4.61
N ASP A 3 -10.28 -17.49 5.34
CA ASP A 3 -10.66 -16.25 6.02
C ASP A 3 -9.74 -15.88 7.20
N GLU A 4 -9.23 -16.88 7.93
CA GLU A 4 -8.22 -16.67 8.98
C GLU A 4 -6.88 -16.22 8.39
N ILE A 5 -6.48 -16.77 7.23
CA ILE A 5 -5.26 -16.38 6.52
C ILE A 5 -5.38 -14.94 6.03
N ASN A 6 -6.52 -14.57 5.43
CA ASN A 6 -6.81 -13.21 4.97
C ASN A 6 -6.77 -12.21 6.14
N THR A 7 -7.37 -12.56 7.27
CA THR A 7 -7.40 -11.71 8.48
C THR A 7 -6.00 -11.56 9.10
N LYS A 8 -5.21 -12.64 9.19
CA LYS A 8 -3.84 -12.60 9.72
C LYS A 8 -2.87 -11.88 8.79
N ALA A 9 -3.02 -12.02 7.48
CA ALA A 9 -2.21 -11.31 6.48
C ALA A 9 -2.46 -9.80 6.49
N LEU A 10 -3.72 -9.37 6.63
CA LEU A 10 -4.12 -7.97 6.82
C LEU A 10 -3.54 -7.37 8.11
N ALA A 11 -3.62 -8.10 9.22
CA ALA A 11 -3.07 -7.66 10.51
C ALA A 11 -1.54 -7.57 10.53
N TYR A 12 -0.84 -8.44 9.80
CA TYR A 12 0.62 -8.48 9.80
C TYR A 12 1.25 -7.52 8.77
N ALA A 13 0.57 -7.19 7.66
CA ALA A 13 1.02 -6.18 6.71
C ALA A 13 1.24 -4.78 7.33
N GLN A 14 0.58 -4.47 8.46
CA GLN A 14 0.84 -3.26 9.25
C GLN A 14 2.17 -3.29 10.03
N LYS A 15 2.77 -4.47 10.27
CA LYS A 15 4.02 -4.63 11.03
C LYS A 15 5.25 -4.62 10.09
N ARG A 16 5.74 -3.41 9.81
CA ARG A 16 7.14 -2.96 9.52
C ARG A 16 8.09 -3.74 8.58
N GLU A 17 7.77 -4.91 8.03
CA GLU A 17 8.69 -5.70 7.19
C GLU A 17 8.01 -6.19 5.91
N GLY A 18 7.66 -5.24 5.03
CA GLY A 18 6.89 -5.50 3.79
C GLY A 18 7.57 -6.38 2.73
N ARG A 19 8.76 -6.94 2.96
CA ARG A 19 9.47 -7.76 1.95
C ARG A 19 9.28 -9.27 2.07
N CYS A 20 9.03 -9.81 3.26
CA CYS A 20 9.00 -11.28 3.43
C CYS A 20 7.60 -11.89 3.41
N LEU A 21 6.56 -11.13 3.79
CA LEU A 21 5.27 -11.73 4.09
C LEU A 21 4.50 -12.22 2.86
N THR A 22 4.57 -11.49 1.76
CA THR A 22 3.70 -11.75 0.60
C THR A 22 4.14 -12.97 -0.21
N LYS A 23 5.44 -13.24 -0.31
CA LYS A 23 5.94 -14.46 -0.97
C LYS A 23 5.90 -15.66 -0.05
N ASP A 24 6.32 -15.52 1.20
CA ASP A 24 6.52 -16.67 2.09
C ASP A 24 5.20 -17.15 2.72
N LEU A 25 4.27 -16.23 3.02
CA LEU A 25 2.98 -16.59 3.63
C LEU A 25 1.93 -16.95 2.57
N LEU A 26 1.88 -16.20 1.47
CA LEU A 26 0.82 -16.34 0.46
C LEU A 26 1.25 -17.14 -0.76
N HIS A 27 2.55 -17.42 -0.95
CA HIS A 27 3.07 -18.09 -2.16
C HIS A 27 2.65 -17.41 -3.47
N LYS A 28 2.37 -16.10 -3.41
CA LYS A 28 1.88 -15.30 -4.54
C LYS A 28 2.82 -14.14 -4.83
N LYS A 29 2.84 -13.72 -6.09
CA LYS A 29 3.64 -12.57 -6.54
C LYS A 29 2.82 -11.30 -6.40
N PHE A 30 3.46 -10.25 -5.90
CA PHE A 30 2.89 -8.91 -5.80
C PHE A 30 3.78 -7.95 -6.59
N PRO A 31 3.59 -7.87 -7.92
CA PRO A 31 4.36 -6.93 -8.74
C PRO A 31 4.01 -5.47 -8.41
N LEU A 32 4.97 -4.58 -8.63
CA LEU A 32 4.73 -3.15 -8.68
C LEU A 32 3.74 -2.87 -9.82
N ARG A 33 2.61 -2.23 -9.53
CA ARG A 33 1.60 -1.92 -10.57
C ARG A 33 1.03 -0.51 -10.44
N LYS A 34 0.53 -0.02 -11.57
CA LYS A 34 -0.42 1.10 -11.69
C LYS A 34 -1.77 0.58 -12.17
N PRO A 35 -2.58 -0.03 -11.29
CA PRO A 35 -3.96 -0.37 -11.62
C PRO A 35 -4.71 0.84 -12.19
N LYS A 36 -5.62 0.60 -13.14
CA LYS A 36 -6.39 1.69 -13.77
C LYS A 36 -7.23 2.47 -12.76
N PHE A 37 -7.76 1.79 -11.74
CA PHE A 37 -8.57 2.40 -10.68
C PHE A 37 -7.78 3.40 -9.81
N LEU A 38 -6.43 3.32 -9.81
CA LEU A 38 -5.56 4.22 -9.06
C LEU A 38 -5.25 5.55 -9.76
N LYS A 39 -5.90 5.84 -10.91
CA LYS A 39 -5.78 7.14 -11.60
C LYS A 39 -4.33 7.59 -11.85
N GLY A 40 -3.42 6.63 -12.08
CA GLY A 40 -2.00 6.88 -12.34
C GLY A 40 -1.10 6.82 -11.10
N LEU A 41 -1.64 6.59 -9.90
CA LEU A 41 -0.86 6.34 -8.68
C LEU A 41 -0.30 4.90 -8.67
N HIS A 42 0.80 4.70 -7.94
CA HIS A 42 1.47 3.40 -7.80
C HIS A 42 1.17 2.75 -6.45
N LEU A 43 1.20 1.42 -6.43
CA LEU A 43 1.32 0.60 -5.22
C LEU A 43 2.67 -0.10 -5.20
N ASP A 44 3.22 -0.31 -4.01
CA ASP A 44 4.47 -1.07 -3.83
C ASP A 44 4.28 -2.56 -4.18
N GLY A 45 3.06 -3.08 -4.02
CA GLY A 45 2.69 -4.38 -4.57
C GLY A 45 1.18 -4.57 -4.67
N TYR A 46 0.74 -5.18 -5.77
CA TYR A 46 -0.66 -5.54 -5.98
C TYR A 46 -0.78 -6.92 -6.62
N ASN A 47 -1.64 -7.76 -6.05
CA ASN A 47 -2.02 -9.05 -6.61
C ASN A 47 -3.51 -9.01 -6.98
N GLU A 48 -3.79 -9.04 -8.28
CA GLU A 48 -5.13 -8.96 -8.86
C GLU A 48 -5.99 -10.20 -8.57
N GLU A 49 -5.37 -11.39 -8.51
CA GLU A 49 -6.08 -12.65 -8.21
C GLU A 49 -6.63 -12.66 -6.77
N LEU A 50 -5.88 -12.10 -5.83
CA LEU A 50 -6.30 -11.99 -4.43
C LEU A 50 -7.06 -10.70 -4.13
N GLY A 51 -7.08 -9.72 -5.04
CA GLY A 51 -7.58 -8.37 -4.75
C GLY A 51 -6.80 -7.66 -3.64
N LEU A 52 -5.53 -8.02 -3.41
CA LEU A 52 -4.73 -7.53 -2.29
C LEU A 52 -3.62 -6.57 -2.74
N ALA A 53 -3.55 -5.43 -2.08
CA ALA A 53 -2.50 -4.43 -2.22
C ALA A 53 -1.69 -4.27 -0.94
N PHE A 54 -0.42 -3.87 -1.04
CA PHE A 54 0.35 -3.36 0.08
C PHE A 54 1.16 -2.11 -0.30
N GLU A 55 1.44 -1.28 0.70
CA GLU A 55 2.37 -0.16 0.62
C GLU A 55 3.32 -0.18 1.81
N TYR A 56 4.58 0.20 1.56
CA TYR A 56 5.60 0.36 2.57
C TYR A 56 5.75 1.83 2.94
N SER A 57 5.16 2.22 4.07
CA SER A 57 5.28 3.59 4.59
C SER A 57 6.58 3.78 5.35
N GLY A 58 7.59 4.34 4.68
CA GLY A 58 8.83 4.80 5.33
C GLY A 58 8.64 6.09 6.14
N ASN A 59 9.71 6.55 6.80
CA ASN A 59 9.69 7.77 7.63
C ASN A 59 9.16 9.01 6.90
N GLN A 60 9.36 9.08 5.59
CA GLN A 60 8.87 10.18 4.75
C GLN A 60 7.34 10.36 4.78
N HIS A 61 6.56 9.35 5.18
CA HIS A 61 5.10 9.47 5.28
C HIS A 61 4.62 10.11 6.59
N TYR A 62 5.50 10.25 7.58
CA TYR A 62 5.14 10.69 8.93
C TYR A 62 5.86 11.96 9.36
N GLN A 63 7.01 12.26 8.75
CA GLN A 63 7.85 13.38 9.12
C GLN A 63 8.58 13.95 7.90
N ILE A 64 8.95 15.23 8.02
CA ILE A 64 9.74 15.93 7.01
C ILE A 64 11.14 15.32 6.96
N VAL A 65 11.37 14.52 5.94
CA VAL A 65 12.71 14.09 5.54
C VAL A 65 13.23 15.03 4.42
N PRO A 66 14.33 15.79 4.62
CA PRO A 66 14.80 16.81 3.69
C PRO A 66 14.98 16.34 2.24
N PHE A 67 15.45 15.10 2.06
CA PHE A 67 15.63 14.50 0.74
C PHE A 67 14.31 14.31 -0.04
N PHE A 68 13.22 13.95 0.66
CA PHE A 68 11.91 13.73 0.06
C PHE A 68 11.03 14.98 0.05
N HIS A 69 11.31 15.93 0.95
CA HIS A 69 10.52 17.13 1.17
C HIS A 69 11.36 18.41 1.10
N PRO A 70 11.91 18.76 -0.08
CA PRO A 70 12.69 19.98 -0.22
C PRO A 70 11.91 21.26 0.14
N GLN A 71 10.57 21.27 -0.03
CA GLN A 71 9.69 22.35 0.41
C GLN A 71 9.00 22.06 1.76
N GLY A 72 9.58 21.18 2.58
CA GLY A 72 9.15 20.90 3.95
C GLY A 72 7.70 20.43 4.05
N GLN A 73 6.92 21.10 4.90
CA GLN A 73 5.55 20.70 5.25
C GLN A 73 4.63 20.59 4.03
N MET A 74 4.75 21.48 3.05
CA MET A 74 3.91 21.45 1.85
C MET A 74 4.04 20.13 1.08
N ASN A 75 5.25 19.58 1.00
CA ASN A 75 5.47 18.29 0.34
C ASN A 75 4.94 17.13 1.17
N LEU A 76 5.10 17.20 2.50
CA LEU A 76 4.59 16.19 3.41
C LEU A 76 3.05 16.14 3.35
N ASP A 77 2.38 17.29 3.39
CA ASP A 77 0.92 17.39 3.27
C ASP A 77 0.43 16.84 1.93
N ALA A 78 1.11 17.20 0.83
CA ALA A 78 0.79 16.66 -0.49
C ALA A 78 0.99 15.13 -0.56
N GLN A 79 2.00 14.60 0.12
CA GLN A 79 2.22 13.16 0.21
C GLN A 79 1.13 12.47 1.02
N ILE A 80 0.78 13.01 2.18
CA ILE A 80 -0.33 12.53 3.02
C ILE A 80 -1.63 12.51 2.21
N CYS A 81 -1.97 13.59 1.50
CA CYS A 81 -3.17 13.66 0.65
C CYS A 81 -3.19 12.55 -0.42
N ARG A 82 -2.07 12.28 -1.09
CA ARG A 82 -1.98 11.18 -2.07
C ARG A 82 -2.14 9.80 -1.43
N ASP A 83 -1.61 9.60 -0.23
CA ASP A 83 -1.78 8.34 0.49
C ASP A 83 -3.23 8.11 0.92
N TRP A 84 -3.93 9.16 1.35
CA TRP A 84 -5.37 9.12 1.60
C TRP A 84 -6.16 8.78 0.34
N GLU A 85 -5.84 9.43 -0.79
CA GLU A 85 -6.52 9.13 -2.06
C GLU A 85 -6.28 7.68 -2.49
N LYS A 86 -5.05 7.18 -2.41
CA LYS A 86 -4.75 5.76 -2.71
C LYS A 86 -5.57 4.81 -1.85
N ARG A 87 -5.63 5.03 -0.54
CA ARG A 87 -6.43 4.21 0.38
C ARG A 87 -7.91 4.24 0.00
N ALA A 88 -8.45 5.42 -0.28
CA ALA A 88 -9.85 5.55 -0.68
C ALA A 88 -10.16 4.83 -1.99
N LEU A 89 -9.27 4.91 -2.99
CA LEU A 89 -9.42 4.21 -4.26
C LEU A 89 -9.31 2.68 -4.11
N CYS A 90 -8.36 2.19 -3.32
CA CYS A 90 -8.25 0.76 -3.01
C CYS A 90 -9.49 0.24 -2.27
N TYR A 91 -10.01 1.00 -1.30
CA TYR A 91 -11.22 0.62 -0.57
C TYR A 91 -12.43 0.56 -1.49
N LYS A 92 -12.59 1.57 -2.36
CA LYS A 92 -13.66 1.61 -3.36
C LYS A 92 -13.60 0.44 -4.34
N GLU A 93 -12.40 0.07 -4.78
CA GLU A 93 -12.22 -1.10 -5.66
C GLU A 93 -12.58 -2.40 -4.93
N GLY A 94 -12.15 -2.56 -3.68
CA GLY A 94 -12.44 -3.75 -2.88
C GLY A 94 -13.93 -3.92 -2.53
N GLU A 95 -14.69 -2.84 -2.40
CA GLU A 95 -16.16 -2.89 -2.24
C GLU A 95 -16.90 -3.18 -3.57
N ALA A 96 -16.25 -2.99 -4.72
CA ALA A 96 -16.87 -3.13 -6.04
C ALA A 96 -16.75 -4.55 -6.65
N THR A 97 -16.06 -5.47 -5.97
CA THR A 97 -15.89 -6.89 -6.31
C THR A 97 -16.67 -7.80 -5.38
#